data_AF-A0A2J8S4D9-F1
#
_entry.id   AF-A0A2J8S4D9-F1
#
_cell.length_a   1.000
_cell.length_b   1.000
_cell.length_c   1.000
_cell.angle_alpha   90.00
_cell.angle_beta   90.00
_cell.angle_gamma   90.00
#
_symmetry.space_group_name_H-M   'P 1'
#
loop_
_entity.id
_entity.type
_entity.pdbx_description
1 polymer ?
#
loop_
_entity_poly.entity_id
_entity_poly.type
_entity_poly.pdbx_seq_one_letter_code
_entity_poly.pdbx_strand_id
1 'polypeptide(L)'
;MLSRLMSGSSRSLEREYSCTVRLLDDSEYTCTIQRDAKGQYLFDLLCHHLNLLEKDYFGIRFVDPDKQRHWLEFTKSVVKQLRSQPPFTMCFRVKFYPADPAALKEEITRYLVFLQIKRDLYHGRLLCKTSDAALLAAYILQAEIGDYDSGKHPEGYSSKFQFFPKHSEKLERKIAEIHKTELRTCQEMLHFWPSLLLGLLFFKETRGSTSLNGMR
;
A
#
# COMPACT_ATOMS: atom_id res chain seq x y z
N MET A 1 59.17 -14.32 -23.42
CA MET A 1 58.46 -13.10 -22.99
C MET A 1 57.02 -13.45 -22.68
N LEU A 2 56.56 -13.01 -21.51
CA LEU A 2 55.40 -13.49 -20.78
C LEU A 2 54.06 -13.16 -21.44
N SER A 3 53.12 -14.09 -21.24
CA SER A 3 51.70 -14.08 -21.52
C SER A 3 51.00 -12.76 -21.14
N ARG A 4 50.25 -12.19 -22.09
CA ARG A 4 49.30 -11.10 -21.83
C ARG A 4 48.15 -11.65 -20.98
N LEU A 5 48.17 -11.30 -19.69
CA LEU A 5 47.03 -11.44 -18.78
C LEU A 5 45.86 -10.61 -19.31
N MET A 6 44.71 -11.25 -19.53
CA MET A 6 43.45 -10.56 -19.72
C MET A 6 43.09 -9.86 -18.41
N SER A 7 43.18 -8.52 -18.39
CA SER A 7 42.62 -7.71 -17.32
C SER A 7 41.10 -7.67 -17.49
N GLY A 8 40.43 -8.71 -16.99
CA GLY A 8 39.00 -8.69 -16.74
C GLY A 8 38.72 -7.64 -15.67
N SER A 9 37.97 -6.60 -16.02
CA SER A 9 37.54 -5.53 -15.11
C SER A 9 36.58 -6.08 -14.04
N SER A 10 37.13 -6.71 -13.00
CA SER A 10 36.37 -7.19 -11.83
C SER A 10 35.87 -6.05 -10.95
N ARG A 11 36.48 -4.85 -11.05
CA ARG A 11 36.18 -3.69 -10.20
C ARG A 11 34.77 -3.11 -10.36
N SER A 12 34.02 -3.54 -11.38
CA SER A 12 32.72 -2.95 -11.70
C SER A 12 31.52 -3.63 -11.01
N LEU A 13 31.73 -4.82 -10.42
CA LEU A 13 30.71 -5.61 -9.72
C LEU A 13 30.65 -5.32 -8.21
N GLU A 14 31.65 -4.66 -7.63
CA GLU A 14 31.72 -4.35 -6.19
C GLU A 14 30.96 -3.06 -5.80
N ARG A 15 30.44 -2.30 -6.77
CA ARG A 15 29.75 -1.06 -6.44
C ARG A 15 28.36 -1.37 -5.90
N GLU A 16 28.26 -1.33 -4.58
CA GLU A 16 27.02 -1.40 -3.84
C GLU A 16 26.33 -0.04 -3.77
N TYR A 17 25.01 -0.07 -3.81
CA TYR A 17 24.16 1.11 -3.73
C TYR A 17 23.19 0.94 -2.57
N SER A 18 23.10 1.96 -1.72
CA SER A 18 22.08 2.02 -0.67
C SER A 18 20.71 2.29 -1.28
N CYS A 19 19.74 1.50 -0.85
CA CYS A 19 18.36 1.52 -1.30
C CYS A 19 17.43 1.53 -0.08
N THR A 20 16.49 2.47 -0.08
CA THR A 20 15.41 2.55 0.90
C THR A 20 14.07 2.31 0.21
N VAL A 21 13.27 1.40 0.76
CA VAL A 21 11.91 1.13 0.32
C VAL A 21 10.96 1.50 1.46
N ARG A 22 10.12 2.51 1.22
CA ARG A 22 9.04 2.86 2.17
C ARG A 22 7.91 1.83 2.05
N LEU A 23 7.58 1.20 3.17
CA LEU A 23 6.58 0.15 3.27
C LEU A 23 5.17 0.72 3.35
N LEU A 24 4.18 -0.16 3.55
CA LEU A 24 2.76 0.21 3.57
C LEU A 24 2.32 0.87 4.88
N ASP A 25 3.02 0.60 5.98
CA ASP A 25 2.87 1.20 7.31
C ASP A 25 3.74 2.45 7.52
N ASP A 26 4.34 2.96 6.44
CA ASP A 26 5.29 4.09 6.42
C ASP A 26 6.65 3.84 7.11
N SER A 27 6.90 2.62 7.59
CA SER A 27 8.26 2.20 7.96
C SER A 27 9.18 2.13 6.73
N GLU A 28 10.49 2.09 6.96
CA GLU A 28 11.49 2.08 5.90
C GLU A 28 12.35 0.83 6.00
N TYR A 29 12.42 0.07 4.90
CA TYR A 29 13.35 -1.05 4.74
C TYR A 29 14.57 -0.58 3.94
N THR A 30 15.74 -0.61 4.56
CA THR A 30 17.00 -0.22 3.92
C THR A 30 17.88 -1.45 3.67
N CYS A 31 18.44 -1.54 2.46
CA CYS A 31 19.37 -2.59 2.07
C CYS A 31 20.41 -2.07 1.07
N THR A 32 21.48 -2.83 0.87
CA THR A 32 22.43 -2.59 -0.23
C THR A 32 22.12 -3.52 -1.39
N ILE A 33 22.24 -3.00 -2.61
CA ILE A 33 22.07 -3.76 -3.84
C ILE A 33 23.28 -3.58 -4.76
N GLN A 34 23.64 -4.63 -5.47
CA GLN A 34 24.65 -4.58 -6.51
C GLN A 34 24.11 -3.87 -7.76
N ARG A 35 25.01 -3.33 -8.59
CA ARG A 35 24.67 -2.58 -9.81
C ARG A 35 23.72 -3.33 -10.76
N ASP A 36 23.91 -4.63 -10.90
CA ASP A 36 23.15 -5.52 -11.78
C ASP A 36 22.00 -6.26 -11.07
N ALA A 37 21.81 -6.02 -9.77
CA ALA A 37 20.70 -6.59 -9.01
C ALA A 37 19.36 -6.30 -9.70
N LYS A 38 18.61 -7.36 -9.98
CA LYS A 38 17.32 -7.29 -10.66
C LYS A 38 16.22 -6.85 -9.71
N GLY A 39 15.15 -6.27 -10.25
CA GLY A 39 13.97 -5.91 -9.46
C GLY A 39 13.37 -7.09 -8.69
N GLN A 40 13.42 -8.29 -9.27
CA GLN A 40 12.97 -9.53 -8.60
C GLN A 40 13.71 -9.78 -7.28
N TYR A 41 15.04 -9.61 -7.26
CA TYR A 41 15.85 -9.84 -6.06
C TYR A 41 15.43 -8.91 -4.91
N LEU A 42 15.28 -7.61 -5.19
CA LEU A 42 14.83 -6.65 -4.20
C LEU A 42 13.40 -6.95 -3.72
N PHE A 43 12.51 -7.34 -4.63
CA PHE A 43 11.14 -7.70 -4.29
C PHE A 43 11.07 -8.94 -3.40
N ASP A 44 11.88 -9.96 -3.67
CA ASP A 44 11.95 -11.17 -2.85
C ASP A 44 12.52 -10.89 -1.45
N LEU A 45 13.52 -10.01 -1.32
CA LEU A 45 14.01 -9.55 -0.01
C LEU A 45 12.89 -8.90 0.82
N LEU A 46 12.11 -8.01 0.21
CA LEU A 46 10.97 -7.37 0.88
C LEU A 46 9.91 -8.39 1.28
N CYS A 47 9.55 -9.31 0.38
CA CYS A 47 8.55 -10.33 0.68
C CYS A 47 9.03 -11.24 1.81
N HIS A 48 10.32 -11.59 1.85
CA HIS A 48 10.90 -12.37 2.95
C HIS A 48 10.85 -11.59 4.27
N HIS A 49 11.26 -10.31 4.27
CA HIS A 49 11.21 -9.44 5.45
C HIS A 49 9.80 -9.28 6.01
N LEU A 50 8.79 -9.19 5.13
CA LEU A 50 7.37 -9.06 5.48
C LEU A 50 6.68 -10.41 5.76
N ASN A 51 7.39 -11.54 5.61
CA ASN A 51 6.81 -12.88 5.65
C ASN A 51 5.59 -13.04 4.70
N LEU A 52 5.71 -12.50 3.48
CA LEU A 52 4.63 -12.41 2.51
C LEU A 52 4.69 -13.53 1.47
N LEU A 53 3.66 -14.39 1.46
CA LEU A 53 3.52 -15.50 0.51
C LEU A 53 2.70 -15.13 -0.73
N GLU A 54 1.62 -14.36 -0.56
CA GLU A 54 0.72 -13.95 -1.65
C GLU A 54 1.27 -12.70 -2.39
N LYS A 55 2.38 -12.90 -3.09
CA LYS A 55 3.18 -11.80 -3.69
C LYS A 55 2.49 -11.10 -4.87
N ASP A 56 1.58 -11.78 -5.56
CA ASP A 56 1.02 -11.36 -6.84
C ASP A 56 0.27 -10.02 -6.79
N TYR A 57 -0.17 -9.60 -5.60
CA TYR A 57 -0.90 -8.35 -5.40
C TYR A 57 0.01 -7.12 -5.29
N PHE A 58 1.31 -7.30 -5.09
CA PHE A 58 2.21 -6.23 -4.68
C PHE A 58 3.28 -5.92 -5.72
N GLY A 59 3.88 -4.73 -5.58
CA GLY A 59 5.01 -4.32 -6.39
C GLY A 59 5.79 -3.19 -5.74
N ILE A 60 6.94 -2.88 -6.34
CA ILE A 60 7.74 -1.73 -5.95
C ILE A 60 7.49 -0.62 -6.98
N ARG A 61 7.19 0.58 -6.50
CA ARG A 61 7.00 1.77 -7.31
C ARG A 61 8.09 2.79 -7.01
N PHE A 62 8.59 3.47 -8.02
CA PHE A 62 9.54 4.57 -7.87
C PHE A 62 9.03 5.83 -8.58
N VAL A 63 9.74 6.94 -8.38
CA VAL A 63 9.50 8.20 -9.09
C VAL A 63 10.78 8.53 -9.84
N ASP A 64 10.68 8.78 -11.14
CA ASP A 64 11.82 9.13 -11.97
C ASP A 64 12.20 10.63 -11.83
N PRO A 65 13.31 11.08 -12.44
CA PRO A 65 13.70 12.50 -12.41
C PRO A 65 12.62 13.46 -12.95
N ASP A 66 11.80 13.00 -13.90
CA ASP A 66 10.70 13.74 -14.53
C ASP A 66 9.39 13.71 -13.70
N LYS A 67 9.48 13.25 -12.44
CA LYS A 67 8.38 13.14 -11.47
C LYS A 67 7.27 12.18 -11.87
N GLN A 68 7.53 11.29 -12.83
CA GLN A 68 6.60 10.25 -13.24
C GLN A 68 6.73 9.02 -12.35
N ARG A 69 5.60 8.36 -12.12
CA ARG A 69 5.51 7.18 -11.25
C ARG A 69 5.64 5.92 -12.10
N HIS A 70 6.56 5.04 -11.73
CA HIS A 70 6.82 3.81 -12.46
C HIS A 70 6.79 2.60 -11.55
N TRP A 71 6.30 1.48 -12.06
CA TRP A 71 6.48 0.19 -11.42
C TRP A 71 7.86 -0.37 -11.79
N LEU A 72 8.56 -0.91 -10.80
CA LEU A 72 9.83 -1.59 -10.99
C LEU A 72 9.59 -2.88 -11.79
N GLU A 73 10.28 -3.03 -12.90
CA GLU A 73 10.29 -4.24 -13.70
C GLU A 73 11.23 -5.28 -13.06
N PHE A 74 10.70 -6.47 -12.79
CA PHE A 74 11.42 -7.50 -12.04
C PHE A 74 12.59 -8.13 -12.82
N THR A 75 12.53 -8.14 -14.15
CA THR A 75 13.55 -8.75 -15.01
C THR A 75 14.75 -7.84 -15.27
N LYS A 76 14.62 -6.53 -14.99
CA LYS A 76 15.65 -5.51 -15.25
C LYS A 76 16.40 -5.12 -13.99
N SER A 77 17.63 -4.62 -14.17
CA SER A 77 18.43 -4.06 -13.06
C SER A 77 17.70 -2.86 -12.43
N VAL A 78 17.68 -2.80 -11.10
CA VAL A 78 17.06 -1.72 -10.33
C VAL A 78 17.74 -0.38 -10.65
N VAL A 79 19.07 -0.36 -10.58
CA VAL A 79 19.89 0.83 -10.81
C VAL A 79 19.66 1.41 -12.22
N LYS A 80 19.54 0.55 -13.24
CA LYS A 80 19.29 0.99 -14.62
C LYS A 80 17.90 1.60 -14.82
N GLN A 81 16.92 1.20 -14.01
CA GLN A 81 15.54 1.67 -14.13
C GLN A 81 15.31 3.03 -13.45
N LEU A 82 15.90 3.23 -12.27
CA LEU A 82 15.70 4.44 -11.49
C LEU A 82 16.19 5.71 -12.21
N ARG A 83 17.28 5.59 -12.99
CA ARG A 83 17.92 6.70 -13.74
C ARG A 83 18.25 7.94 -12.88
N SER A 84 18.22 7.81 -11.55
CA SER A 84 18.51 8.85 -10.57
C SER A 84 19.87 8.61 -9.92
N GLN A 85 20.40 9.61 -9.21
CA GLN A 85 21.58 9.44 -8.37
C GLN A 85 21.16 8.85 -7.02
N PRO A 86 21.98 7.99 -6.39
CA PRO A 86 21.74 7.50 -5.03
C PRO A 86 21.64 8.64 -4.00
N PRO A 87 20.96 8.44 -2.86
CA PRO A 87 20.32 7.19 -2.42
C PRO A 87 19.01 6.90 -3.16
N PHE A 88 18.74 5.63 -3.43
CA PHE A 88 17.52 5.23 -4.13
C PHE A 88 16.35 5.11 -3.15
N THR A 89 15.26 5.83 -3.44
CA THR A 89 14.03 5.76 -2.65
C THR A 89 12.88 5.22 -3.49
N MET A 90 12.21 4.19 -2.99
CA MET A 90 11.09 3.52 -3.63
C MET A 90 9.96 3.26 -2.63
N CYS A 91 8.86 2.72 -3.10
CA CYS A 91 7.69 2.43 -2.28
C CYS A 91 7.16 1.02 -2.58
N PHE A 92 6.96 0.20 -1.55
CA PHE A 92 6.23 -1.05 -1.67
C PHE A 92 4.72 -0.76 -1.64
N ARG A 93 3.96 -1.19 -2.65
CA ARG A 93 2.55 -0.82 -2.83
C ARG A 93 1.74 -2.00 -3.39
N VAL A 94 0.43 -1.96 -3.21
CA VAL A 94 -0.48 -2.87 -3.93
C VAL A 94 -0.51 -2.43 -5.40
N LYS A 95 -0.25 -3.38 -6.29
CA LYS A 95 -0.27 -3.21 -7.74
C LYS A 95 -1.58 -3.72 -8.34
N PHE A 96 -2.07 -4.84 -7.83
CA PHE A 96 -3.31 -5.46 -8.26
C PHE A 96 -4.18 -5.69 -7.04
N TYR A 97 -5.36 -5.10 -7.04
CA TYR A 97 -6.36 -5.38 -6.01
C TYR A 97 -7.08 -6.68 -6.33
N PRO A 98 -7.32 -7.56 -5.34
CA PRO A 98 -8.14 -8.74 -5.57
C PRO A 98 -9.57 -8.34 -5.93
N ALA A 99 -10.18 -9.03 -6.89
CA ALA A 99 -11.59 -8.82 -7.23
C ALA A 99 -12.54 -9.33 -6.14
N ASP A 100 -12.10 -10.34 -5.38
CA ASP A 100 -12.82 -10.92 -4.25
C ASP A 100 -11.92 -10.88 -2.99
N PRO A 101 -12.38 -10.25 -1.89
CA PRO A 101 -11.71 -10.31 -0.59
C PRO A 101 -11.32 -11.70 -0.13
N ALA A 102 -12.18 -12.68 -0.38
CA ALA A 102 -11.99 -14.06 0.05
C ALA A 102 -10.82 -14.74 -0.68
N ALA A 103 -10.32 -14.13 -1.76
CA ALA A 103 -9.11 -14.58 -2.44
C ALA A 103 -7.85 -14.38 -1.58
N LEU A 104 -7.84 -13.41 -0.65
CA LEU A 104 -6.70 -13.18 0.25
C LEU A 104 -6.76 -14.15 1.42
N LYS A 105 -5.84 -15.11 1.46
CA LYS A 105 -5.83 -16.19 2.45
C LYS A 105 -5.02 -15.82 3.68
N GLU A 106 -3.93 -15.10 3.52
CA GLU A 106 -3.05 -14.74 4.63
C GLU A 106 -3.50 -13.45 5.33
N GLU A 107 -3.39 -13.45 6.65
CA GLU A 107 -3.74 -12.28 7.46
C GLU A 107 -2.82 -11.08 7.16
N ILE A 108 -1.52 -11.34 6.94
CA ILE A 108 -0.57 -10.30 6.57
C ILE A 108 -0.93 -9.64 5.23
N THR A 109 -1.34 -10.42 4.23
CA THR A 109 -1.77 -9.89 2.92
C THR A 109 -2.98 -8.98 3.06
N ARG A 110 -3.99 -9.46 3.79
CA ARG A 110 -5.20 -8.72 4.14
C ARG A 110 -4.87 -7.39 4.83
N TYR A 111 -3.97 -7.43 5.82
CA TYR A 111 -3.51 -6.25 6.54
C TYR A 111 -2.78 -5.24 5.64
N LEU A 112 -1.85 -5.70 4.80
CA LEU A 112 -1.12 -4.83 3.87
C LEU A 112 -2.06 -4.17 2.85
N VAL A 113 -3.02 -4.92 2.32
CA VAL A 113 -4.04 -4.35 1.42
C VAL A 113 -4.90 -3.31 2.15
N PHE A 114 -5.29 -3.55 3.39
CA PHE A 114 -5.98 -2.56 4.22
C PHE A 114 -5.18 -1.26 4.39
N LEU A 115 -3.87 -1.35 4.69
CA LEU A 115 -3.01 -0.17 4.83
C LEU A 115 -2.94 0.65 3.52
N GLN A 116 -2.91 -0.04 2.38
CA GLN A 116 -2.97 0.63 1.08
C GLN A 116 -4.30 1.35 0.88
N ILE A 117 -5.44 0.71 1.18
CA ILE A 117 -6.78 1.30 1.05
C ILE A 117 -6.90 2.54 1.95
N LYS A 118 -6.45 2.46 3.21
CA LYS A 118 -6.39 3.60 4.13
C LYS A 118 -5.59 4.76 3.53
N ARG A 119 -4.42 4.47 2.95
CA ARG A 119 -3.58 5.47 2.28
C ARG A 119 -4.27 6.08 1.05
N ASP A 120 -4.93 5.26 0.24
CA ASP A 120 -5.60 5.73 -0.98
C ASP A 120 -6.87 6.53 -0.65
N LEU A 121 -7.57 6.22 0.44
CA LEU A 121 -8.64 7.05 0.99
C LEU A 121 -8.11 8.43 1.42
N TYR A 122 -7.02 8.43 2.20
CA TYR A 122 -6.36 9.66 2.67
C TYR A 122 -5.89 10.56 1.52
N HIS A 123 -5.41 9.97 0.42
CA HIS A 123 -5.00 10.72 -0.76
C HIS A 123 -6.12 10.97 -1.79
N GLY A 124 -7.35 10.52 -1.53
CA GLY A 124 -8.49 10.70 -2.44
C GLY A 124 -8.33 9.95 -3.77
N ARG A 125 -7.68 8.79 -3.77
CA ARG A 125 -7.41 7.97 -4.96
C ARG A 125 -8.43 6.85 -5.19
N LEU A 126 -9.28 6.57 -4.20
CA LEU A 126 -10.34 5.59 -4.34
C LEU A 126 -11.50 6.16 -5.17
N LEU A 127 -11.84 5.49 -6.27
CA LEU A 127 -12.97 5.83 -7.12
C LEU A 127 -14.25 5.21 -6.55
N CYS A 128 -14.84 5.87 -5.55
CA CYS A 128 -16.06 5.38 -4.89
C CYS A 128 -17.04 6.53 -4.58
N LYS A 129 -18.28 6.18 -4.25
CA LYS A 129 -19.28 7.17 -3.82
C LYS A 129 -18.89 7.71 -2.45
N THR A 130 -19.23 8.97 -2.18
CA THR A 130 -18.96 9.60 -0.87
C THR A 130 -19.53 8.82 0.31
N SER A 131 -20.69 8.15 0.13
CA SER A 131 -21.27 7.28 1.15
C SER A 131 -20.40 6.06 1.47
N ASP A 132 -19.80 5.46 0.45
CA ASP A 132 -18.95 4.27 0.61
C ASP A 132 -17.61 4.67 1.24
N ALA A 133 -17.08 5.83 0.85
CA ALA A 133 -15.90 6.41 1.47
C ALA A 133 -16.12 6.77 2.95
N ALA A 134 -17.29 7.33 3.30
CA ALA A 134 -17.68 7.62 4.68
C ALA A 134 -17.80 6.34 5.51
N LEU A 135 -18.38 5.29 4.93
CA LEU A 135 -18.50 3.98 5.56
C LEU A 135 -17.11 3.37 5.83
N LEU A 136 -16.22 3.38 4.83
CA LEU A 136 -14.84 2.93 4.99
C LEU A 136 -14.10 3.71 6.08
N ALA A 137 -14.27 5.04 6.14
CA ALA A 137 -13.68 5.86 7.19
C ALA A 137 -14.27 5.55 8.59
N ALA A 138 -15.57 5.30 8.69
CA ALA A 138 -16.22 4.89 9.94
C ALA A 138 -15.74 3.54 10.43
N TYR A 139 -15.52 2.60 9.51
CA TYR A 139 -14.80 1.38 9.82
C TYR A 139 -13.41 1.75 10.35
N ILE A 140 -12.53 2.40 9.57
CA ILE A 140 -11.15 2.71 10.02
C ILE A 140 -11.14 3.35 11.42
N LEU A 141 -12.08 4.26 11.71
CA LEU A 141 -12.29 4.85 13.02
C LEU A 141 -12.56 3.80 14.10
N GLN A 142 -13.55 2.93 13.91
CA GLN A 142 -13.87 1.82 14.82
C GLN A 142 -12.66 0.91 15.07
N ALA A 143 -11.82 0.64 14.07
CA ALA A 143 -10.60 -0.15 14.28
C ALA A 143 -9.54 0.58 15.13
N GLU A 144 -9.52 1.91 15.10
CA GLU A 144 -8.54 2.71 15.86
C GLU A 144 -8.99 2.98 17.31
N ILE A 145 -10.28 3.18 17.56
CA ILE A 145 -10.79 3.59 18.89
C ILE A 145 -11.76 2.59 19.55
N GLY A 146 -12.11 1.51 18.86
CA GLY A 146 -13.12 0.55 19.32
C GLY A 146 -14.54 1.10 19.24
N ASP A 147 -15.47 0.45 19.95
CA ASP A 147 -16.89 0.80 19.93
C ASP A 147 -17.16 2.24 20.41
N TYR A 148 -18.19 2.85 19.85
CA TYR A 148 -18.62 4.17 20.30
C TYR A 148 -19.10 4.17 21.76
N ASP A 149 -18.38 4.93 22.60
CA ASP A 149 -18.71 5.26 23.99
C ASP A 149 -19.02 6.75 24.14
N SER A 150 -20.21 7.10 24.67
CA SER A 150 -20.62 8.51 24.82
C SER A 150 -19.84 9.31 25.86
N GLY A 151 -19.20 8.65 26.82
CA GLY A 151 -18.30 9.29 27.80
C GLY A 151 -16.91 9.57 27.23
N LYS A 152 -16.46 8.80 26.21
CA LYS A 152 -15.14 8.95 25.58
C LYS A 152 -15.18 9.73 24.25
N HIS A 153 -16.33 9.74 23.57
CA HIS A 153 -16.46 10.27 22.21
C HIS A 153 -17.43 11.47 22.16
N PRO A 154 -16.97 12.68 22.54
CA PRO A 154 -17.77 13.90 22.46
C PRO A 154 -18.05 14.30 21.01
N GLU A 155 -18.94 15.28 20.80
CA GLU A 155 -19.20 15.81 19.46
C GLU A 155 -17.90 16.27 18.75
N GLY A 156 -17.75 15.95 17.47
CA GLY A 156 -16.54 16.23 16.69
C GLY A 156 -15.35 15.31 16.96
N TYR A 157 -15.49 14.23 17.75
CA TYR A 157 -14.38 13.29 18.01
C TYR A 157 -13.73 12.73 16.72
N SER A 158 -14.53 12.50 15.67
CA SER A 158 -14.07 11.97 14.38
C SER A 158 -13.16 12.96 13.64
N SER A 159 -13.26 14.27 13.88
CA SER A 159 -12.46 15.30 13.22
C SER A 159 -10.98 15.25 13.62
N LYS A 160 -10.65 14.52 14.70
CA LYS A 160 -9.26 14.24 15.10
C LYS A 160 -8.53 13.31 14.13
N PHE A 161 -9.28 12.59 13.28
CA PHE A 161 -8.75 11.58 12.38
C PHE A 161 -8.75 12.11 10.95
N GLN A 162 -7.58 12.06 10.31
CA GLN A 162 -7.45 12.51 8.92
C GLN A 162 -7.71 11.37 7.94
N PHE A 163 -8.98 11.21 7.54
CA PHE A 163 -9.38 10.19 6.55
C PHE A 163 -9.31 10.66 5.10
N PHE A 164 -9.39 11.97 4.84
CA PHE A 164 -9.50 12.54 3.49
C PHE A 164 -8.53 13.71 3.29
N PRO A 165 -8.14 14.05 2.05
CA PRO A 165 -7.30 15.23 1.77
C PRO A 165 -7.98 16.56 2.11
N LYS A 166 -9.32 16.59 1.96
CA LYS A 166 -10.17 17.73 2.30
C LYS A 166 -11.26 17.24 3.22
N HIS A 167 -11.31 17.81 4.41
CA HIS A 167 -12.34 17.50 5.40
C HIS A 167 -13.57 18.36 5.13
N SER A 168 -14.75 17.75 5.25
CA SER A 168 -16.00 18.49 5.27
C SER A 168 -16.78 18.06 6.50
N GLU A 169 -17.34 19.04 7.21
CA GLU A 169 -18.12 18.80 8.42
C GLU A 169 -19.29 17.83 8.16
N LYS A 170 -19.89 17.89 6.97
CA LYS A 170 -20.93 16.95 6.54
C LYS A 170 -20.42 15.50 6.52
N LEU A 171 -19.21 15.28 6.02
CA LEU A 171 -18.60 13.96 5.92
C LEU A 171 -18.21 13.44 7.30
N GLU A 172 -17.63 14.28 8.15
CA GLU A 172 -17.29 13.93 9.53
C GLU A 172 -18.52 13.53 10.35
N ARG A 173 -19.61 14.31 10.26
CA ARG A 173 -20.88 13.95 10.90
C ARG A 173 -21.40 12.61 10.41
N LYS A 174 -21.29 12.33 9.10
CA LYS A 174 -21.73 11.05 8.54
C LYS A 174 -20.89 9.88 9.06
N ILE A 175 -19.58 10.04 9.14
CA ILE A 175 -18.66 9.03 9.72
C ILE A 175 -19.03 8.76 11.17
N ALA A 176 -19.21 9.82 11.97
CA ALA A 176 -19.55 9.70 13.38
C ALA A 176 -20.93 9.07 13.60
N GLU A 177 -21.91 9.35 12.73
CA GLU A 177 -23.23 8.73 12.74
C GLU A 177 -23.12 7.22 12.50
N ILE A 178 -22.45 6.80 11.41
CA ILE A 178 -22.25 5.38 11.07
C ILE A 178 -21.56 4.64 12.22
N HIS A 179 -20.48 5.21 12.77
CA HIS A 179 -19.76 4.62 13.89
C HIS A 179 -20.66 4.43 15.14
N LYS A 180 -21.56 5.38 15.41
CA LYS A 180 -22.50 5.31 16.55
C LYS A 180 -23.59 4.26 16.36
N THR A 181 -24.13 4.10 15.14
CA THR A 181 -25.38 3.37 14.91
C THR A 181 -25.17 1.99 14.28
N GLU A 182 -24.18 1.84 13.40
CA GLU A 182 -24.04 0.66 12.55
C GLU A 182 -22.96 -0.31 13.03
N LEU A 183 -21.99 0.15 13.84
CA LEU A 183 -20.81 -0.65 14.22
C LEU A 183 -20.82 -1.15 15.68
N ARG A 184 -21.92 -0.93 16.41
CA ARG A 184 -22.01 -0.96 17.88
C ARG A 184 -21.86 -2.31 18.60
N THR A 185 -21.42 -3.36 17.93
CA THR A 185 -21.26 -4.72 18.53
C THR A 185 -20.12 -5.51 17.92
N CYS A 186 -19.22 -4.86 17.18
CA CYS A 186 -18.26 -5.57 16.34
C CYS A 186 -16.87 -5.65 16.98
N GLN A 187 -16.77 -6.27 18.16
CA GLN A 187 -15.46 -6.56 18.78
C GLN A 187 -14.66 -7.63 18.03
N GLU A 188 -15.33 -8.54 17.31
CA GLU A 188 -14.68 -9.61 16.54
C GLU A 188 -14.19 -9.15 15.15
N MET A 189 -14.44 -7.89 14.80
CA MET A 189 -14.18 -7.43 13.45
C MET A 189 -12.70 -7.32 13.13
N LEU A 190 -11.78 -7.14 14.09
CA LEU A 190 -10.33 -7.02 13.81
C LEU A 190 -9.76 -8.23 13.04
N HIS A 191 -10.27 -9.45 13.27
CA HIS A 191 -9.83 -10.65 12.54
C HIS A 191 -10.47 -10.80 11.16
N PHE A 192 -11.67 -10.24 10.94
CA PHE A 192 -12.41 -10.26 9.66
C PHE A 192 -12.35 -8.94 8.88
N TRP A 193 -11.66 -7.95 9.45
CA TRP A 193 -11.73 -6.54 9.10
C TRP A 193 -11.36 -6.26 7.65
N PRO A 194 -10.23 -6.79 7.14
CA PRO A 194 -9.84 -6.50 5.78
C PRO A 194 -10.77 -7.21 4.80
N SER A 195 -11.29 -8.39 5.16
CA SER A 195 -12.22 -9.15 4.32
C SER A 195 -13.58 -8.45 4.16
N LEU A 196 -14.11 -7.86 5.24
CA LEU A 196 -15.40 -7.15 5.20
C LEU A 196 -15.32 -5.82 4.45
N LEU A 197 -14.23 -5.08 4.64
CA LEU A 197 -13.99 -3.80 3.96
C LEU A 197 -13.71 -3.96 2.46
N LEU A 198 -12.89 -4.95 2.11
CA LEU A 198 -12.76 -5.35 0.72
C LEU A 198 -14.13 -5.77 0.19
N GLY A 199 -14.94 -6.51 0.96
CA GLY A 199 -16.27 -6.95 0.54
C GLY A 199 -17.18 -5.78 0.20
N LEU A 200 -17.15 -4.71 1.00
CA LEU A 200 -17.96 -3.51 0.78
C LEU A 200 -17.45 -2.64 -0.38
N LEU A 201 -16.15 -2.59 -0.63
CA LEU A 201 -15.57 -1.94 -1.80
C LEU A 201 -15.92 -2.70 -3.09
N PHE A 202 -15.85 -4.03 -3.08
CA PHE A 202 -15.98 -4.86 -4.28
C PHE A 202 -17.41 -5.35 -4.59
N PHE A 203 -18.28 -5.53 -3.59
CA PHE A 203 -19.67 -5.99 -3.80
C PHE A 203 -20.55 -4.96 -4.53
N LYS A 204 -20.11 -3.70 -4.62
CA LYS A 204 -20.80 -2.67 -5.41
C LYS A 204 -20.18 -2.41 -6.78
N GLU A 205 -18.92 -2.79 -7.00
CA GLU A 205 -18.24 -2.62 -8.31
C GLU A 205 -18.75 -3.64 -9.34
N THR A 206 -19.23 -4.81 -8.90
CA THR A 206 -19.85 -5.82 -9.78
C THR A 206 -21.25 -5.46 -10.29
N ARG A 207 -21.89 -4.39 -9.79
CA ARG A 207 -23.12 -3.82 -10.37
C ARG A 207 -22.87 -2.63 -11.30
N GLY A 208 -21.61 -2.29 -11.57
CA GLY A 208 -21.21 -1.21 -12.47
C GLY A 208 -19.96 -1.60 -13.26
N SER A 209 -20.13 -2.46 -14.25
CA SER A 209 -19.09 -2.88 -15.20
C SER A 209 -18.27 -1.69 -15.72
N THR A 210 -16.93 -1.74 -15.66
CA THR A 210 -16.02 -1.80 -16.84
C THR A 210 -14.55 -1.53 -16.46
N SER A 211 -13.69 -2.52 -16.73
CA SER A 211 -12.32 -2.36 -17.22
C SER A 211 -11.41 -1.30 -16.56
N LEU A 212 -10.66 -1.70 -15.53
CA LEU A 212 -9.38 -1.06 -15.19
C LEU A 212 -8.29 -1.45 -16.22
N ASN A 213 -8.47 -1.00 -17.45
CA ASN A 213 -7.40 -0.83 -18.41
C ASN A 213 -7.19 0.67 -18.59
N GLY A 214 -6.02 1.16 -18.17
CA GLY A 214 -5.55 2.49 -18.54
C GLY A 214 -5.37 3.45 -17.37
N MET A 215 -4.22 3.35 -16.71
CA MET A 215 -3.51 4.54 -16.25
C MET A 215 -2.13 4.50 -16.91
N ARG A 216 -2.03 5.24 -18.02
CA ARG A 216 -0.78 5.85 -18.48
C ARG A 216 -0.37 6.94 -17.50
#